data_AF-A0A5R9FM76-F1
#
_entry.id   AF-A0A5R9FM76-F1
#
_cell.length_a   1.000
_cell.length_b   1.000
_cell.length_c   1.000
_cell.angle_alpha   90.00
_cell.angle_beta   90.00
_cell.angle_gamma   90.00
#
_symmetry.space_group_name_H-M   'P 1'
#
loop_
_entity.id
_entity.type
_entity.pdbx_description
1 polymer ?
#
loop_
_entity_poly.entity_id
_entity_poly.type
_entity_poly.pdbx_seq_one_letter_code
_entity_poly.pdbx_strand_id
1 'polypeptide(L)'
;MTGRHRGAVNLDFAALARDCVRHLADLGHRTIAFVDRSEHLFRSGYQSAHLGQEGFVRGVTELGLTGRTYLCDDAAAAGEACLG
;
A
#
# COMPACT_ATOMS: atom_id res chain seq x y z
N MET A 1 9.67 -39.03 7.76
CA MET A 1 10.04 -37.76 8.40
C MET A 1 8.94 -36.74 8.10
N THR A 2 7.91 -36.67 8.93
CA THR A 2 6.77 -35.75 8.73
C THR A 2 7.17 -34.37 9.23
N GLY A 3 7.58 -33.51 8.31
CA GLY A 3 7.88 -32.10 8.62
C GLY A 3 6.63 -31.39 9.10
N ARG A 4 6.65 -30.91 10.35
CA ARG A 4 5.58 -30.08 10.91
C ARG A 4 5.57 -28.74 10.16
N HIS A 5 4.55 -28.49 9.36
CA HIS A 5 4.31 -27.17 8.79
C HIS A 5 4.10 -26.16 9.94
N ARG A 6 4.92 -25.12 10.00
CA ARG A 6 4.67 -23.96 10.85
C ARG A 6 3.79 -23.00 10.06
N GLY A 7 2.58 -22.73 10.55
CA GLY A 7 1.75 -21.67 10.00
C GLY A 7 2.36 -20.31 10.33
N ALA A 8 2.43 -19.43 9.33
CA ALA A 8 2.78 -18.03 9.51
C ALA A 8 1.50 -17.20 9.37
N VAL A 9 1.35 -16.20 10.22
CA VAL A 9 0.27 -15.20 10.13
C VAL A 9 0.84 -13.91 9.58
N ASN A 10 0.09 -13.26 8.70
CA ASN A 10 0.43 -11.97 8.13
C ASN A 10 -0.85 -11.18 7.83
N LEU A 11 -0.72 -9.89 7.57
CA LEU A 11 -1.82 -9.07 7.08
C LEU A 11 -2.12 -9.42 5.62
N ASP A 12 -3.40 -9.39 5.25
CA ASP A 12 -3.80 -9.26 3.85
C ASP A 12 -3.63 -7.78 3.46
N PHE A 13 -2.41 -7.42 3.04
CA PHE A 13 -2.06 -6.05 2.68
C PHE A 13 -2.91 -5.52 1.52
N ALA A 14 -3.28 -6.38 0.58
CA ALA A 14 -4.07 -5.98 -0.58
C ALA A 14 -5.52 -5.70 -0.21
N ALA A 15 -6.13 -6.52 0.66
CA ALA A 15 -7.47 -6.23 1.19
C ALA A 15 -7.45 -4.98 2.07
N LEU A 16 -6.48 -4.87 2.98
CA LEU A 16 -6.33 -3.72 3.88
C LEU A 16 -6.24 -2.41 3.10
N ALA A 17 -5.34 -2.32 2.11
CA ALA A 17 -5.16 -1.10 1.33
C ALA A 17 -6.43 -0.72 0.55
N ARG A 18 -7.11 -1.69 -0.05
CA ARG A 18 -8.38 -1.45 -0.77
C ARG A 18 -9.47 -0.95 0.17
N ASP A 19 -9.57 -1.52 1.36
CA ASP A 19 -10.60 -1.16 2.33
C ASP A 19 -10.34 0.25 2.92
N CYS A 20 -9.07 0.64 3.08
CA CYS A 20 -8.70 2.03 3.39
C CYS A 20 -9.14 3.00 2.28
N VAL A 21 -8.93 2.66 1.00
CA VAL A 21 -9.38 3.51 -0.12
C VAL A 21 -10.90 3.67 -0.12
N ARG A 22 -11.64 2.57 0.09
CA ARG A 22 -13.11 2.60 0.22
C ARG A 22 -13.55 3.52 1.36
N HIS A 23 -12.93 3.38 2.53
CA HIS A 23 -13.24 4.23 3.67
C HIS A 23 -13.02 5.73 3.39
N LEU A 24 -11.91 6.09 2.75
CA LEU A 24 -11.65 7.48 2.37
C LEU A 24 -12.66 7.98 1.31
N ALA A 25 -13.06 7.13 0.37
CA ALA A 25 -14.09 7.47 -0.61
C ALA A 25 -15.46 7.71 0.05
N ASP A 26 -15.82 6.89 1.04
CA ASP A 26 -17.05 7.05 1.83
C ASP A 26 -17.05 8.37 2.62
N LEU A 27 -15.88 8.84 3.05
CA LEU A 27 -15.68 10.17 3.65
C LEU A 27 -15.68 11.32 2.63
N GLY A 28 -15.77 11.02 1.33
CA GLY A 28 -15.85 12.01 0.26
C GLY A 28 -14.53 12.34 -0.43
N HIS A 29 -13.41 11.69 -0.08
CA HIS A 29 -12.14 11.88 -0.78
C HIS A 29 -12.22 11.36 -2.23
N ARG A 30 -11.70 12.16 -3.16
CA ARG A 30 -11.64 11.82 -4.61
C ARG A 30 -10.23 11.73 -5.18
N THR A 31 -9.28 12.30 -4.46
CA THR A 31 -7.85 12.22 -4.77
C THR A 31 -7.14 11.66 -3.55
N ILE A 32 -6.44 10.54 -3.72
CA ILE A 32 -5.79 9.82 -2.62
C ILE A 32 -4.34 9.51 -3.01
N ALA A 33 -3.42 9.76 -2.07
CA ALA A 33 -2.02 9.38 -2.21
C ALA A 33 -1.74 8.11 -1.38
N PHE A 34 -0.93 7.22 -1.93
CA PHE A 34 -0.36 6.07 -1.22
C PHE A 34 1.14 6.26 -1.10
N VAL A 35 1.60 6.47 0.13
CA VAL A 35 3.02 6.60 0.45
C VAL A 35 3.52 5.24 0.90
N ASP A 36 4.35 4.62 0.07
CA ASP A 36 4.88 3.26 0.23
C ASP A 36 6.35 3.31 0.69
N ARG A 37 6.97 2.13 0.79
CA ARG A 37 8.37 1.95 1.23
C ARG A 37 9.37 2.50 0.22
N SER A 38 10.62 2.59 0.68
CA SER A 38 11.74 3.04 -0.13
C SER A 38 11.90 2.26 -1.43
N GLU A 39 12.48 2.90 -2.45
CA GLU A 39 12.75 2.23 -3.72
C GLU A 39 13.63 0.98 -3.54
N HIS A 40 14.61 1.04 -2.64
CA HIS A 40 15.45 -0.12 -2.33
C HIS A 40 14.61 -1.31 -1.82
N LEU A 41 13.73 -1.10 -0.84
CA LEU A 41 12.88 -2.17 -0.29
C LEU A 41 11.88 -2.67 -1.34
N PHE A 42 11.26 -1.77 -2.08
CA PHE A 42 10.34 -2.13 -3.16
C PHE A 42 11.02 -3.03 -4.19
N ARG A 43 12.21 -2.64 -4.67
CA ARG A 43 12.96 -3.41 -5.68
C ARG A 43 13.53 -4.72 -5.16
N SER A 44 13.74 -4.87 -3.85
CA SER A 44 14.16 -6.13 -3.23
C SER A 44 13.08 -7.23 -3.25
N GLY A 45 11.85 -6.89 -3.64
CA GLY A 45 10.72 -7.83 -3.64
C GLY A 45 10.01 -7.91 -2.28
N TYR A 46 10.17 -6.90 -1.42
CA TYR A 46 9.51 -6.83 -0.13
C TYR A 46 7.98 -6.85 -0.30
N GLN A 47 7.39 -8.02 -0.06
CA GLN A 47 6.04 -8.36 -0.54
C GLN A 47 4.94 -7.42 -0.04
N SER A 48 5.04 -6.92 1.19
CA SER A 48 4.01 -6.02 1.73
C SER A 48 3.92 -4.69 0.99
N ALA A 49 5.03 -4.20 0.42
CA ALA A 49 5.04 -2.98 -0.39
C ALA A 49 4.25 -3.21 -1.69
N HIS A 50 4.59 -4.29 -2.42
CA HIS A 50 3.90 -4.68 -3.65
C HIS A 50 2.40 -4.94 -3.45
N LEU A 51 2.05 -5.77 -2.46
CA LEU A 51 0.66 -6.15 -2.19
C LEU A 51 -0.17 -4.96 -1.70
N GLY A 52 0.41 -4.07 -0.89
CA GLY A 52 -0.24 -2.84 -0.47
C GLY A 52 -0.53 -1.91 -1.65
N GLN A 53 0.47 -1.67 -2.52
CA GLN A 53 0.31 -0.85 -3.71
C GLN A 53 -0.72 -1.45 -4.69
N GLU A 54 -0.72 -2.77 -4.90
CA GLU A 54 -1.71 -3.45 -5.73
C GLU A 54 -3.14 -3.24 -5.18
N GLY A 55 -3.34 -3.44 -3.87
CA GLY A 55 -4.62 -3.22 -3.21
C GLY A 55 -5.11 -1.77 -3.35
N PHE A 56 -4.21 -0.80 -3.18
CA PHE A 56 -4.48 0.61 -3.38
C PHE A 56 -4.91 0.93 -4.82
N VAL A 57 -4.10 0.53 -5.82
CA VAL A 57 -4.38 0.79 -7.25
C VAL A 57 -5.71 0.19 -7.66
N ARG A 58 -6.00 -1.03 -7.19
CA ARG A 58 -7.28 -1.69 -7.44
C ARG A 58 -8.44 -0.89 -6.82
N GLY A 59 -8.33 -0.50 -5.55
CA GLY A 59 -9.38 0.27 -4.87
C GLY A 59 -9.68 1.61 -5.55
N VAL A 60 -8.64 2.34 -5.97
CA VAL A 60 -8.76 3.60 -6.71
C VAL A 60 -9.47 3.38 -8.05
N THR A 61 -9.06 2.34 -8.78
CA THR A 61 -9.62 2.02 -10.10
C THR A 61 -11.08 1.58 -10.00
N GLU A 62 -11.41 0.67 -9.06
CA GLU A 62 -12.77 0.17 -8.83
C GLU A 62 -13.77 1.30 -8.52
N LEU A 63 -13.31 2.35 -7.84
CA LEU A 63 -14.15 3.48 -7.40
C LEU A 63 -14.05 4.70 -8.32
N GLY A 64 -13.27 4.65 -9.40
CA GLY A 64 -13.06 5.77 -10.32
C GLY A 64 -12.45 7.01 -9.65
N LEU A 65 -11.51 6.82 -8.71
CA LEU A 65 -10.82 7.90 -8.00
C LEU A 65 -9.51 8.28 -8.71
N THR A 66 -8.96 9.43 -8.34
CA THR A 66 -7.59 9.82 -8.72
C THR A 66 -6.61 9.31 -7.67
N GLY A 67 -5.70 8.40 -8.06
CA GLY A 67 -4.66 7.86 -7.19
C GLY A 67 -3.25 8.25 -7.61
N ARG A 68 -2.37 8.50 -6.64
CA ARG A 68 -0.92 8.62 -6.85
C ARG A 68 -0.18 7.73 -5.86
N THR A 69 0.88 7.07 -6.30
CA THR A 69 1.77 6.29 -5.43
C THR A 69 3.14 6.96 -5.34
N TYR A 70 3.75 6.89 -4.17
CA TYR A 70 5.09 7.42 -3.91
C TYR A 70 5.91 6.37 -3.18
N LEU A 71 7.11 6.08 -3.68
CA LEU A 71 8.11 5.33 -2.91
C LEU A 71 8.81 6.33 -1.99
N CYS A 72 8.76 6.11 -0.68
CA CYS A 72 9.25 7.05 0.32
C CYS A 72 10.23 6.36 1.27
N ASP A 73 11.37 6.99 1.51
CA ASP A 73 12.30 6.57 2.56
C ASP A 73 11.71 6.84 3.96
N ASP A 74 12.24 6.15 4.97
CA ASP A 74 11.72 6.23 6.34
C ASP A 74 12.06 7.57 7.06
N ALA A 75 12.81 8.46 6.40
CA ALA A 75 13.17 9.78 6.96
C ALA A 75 12.00 10.77 6.83
N ALA A 76 11.75 11.56 7.88
CA ALA A 76 10.66 12.56 7.88
C ALA A 76 10.71 13.52 6.67
N ALA A 77 11.91 13.95 6.26
CA ALA A 77 12.09 14.81 5.09
C ALA A 77 11.61 14.17 3.78
N ALA A 78 11.69 12.84 3.63
CA ALA A 78 11.18 12.14 2.46
C ALA A 78 9.64 12.16 2.43
N GLY A 79 9.00 12.06 3.59
CA GLY A 79 7.55 12.18 3.72
C GLY A 79 7.04 13.57 3.35
N GLU A 80 7.70 14.62 3.83
CA GLU A 80 7.39 16.02 3.47
C GLU A 80 7.46 16.25 1.94
N ALA A 81 8.44 15.63 1.27
CA ALA A 81 8.57 15.72 -0.18
C ALA A 81 7.39 15.10 -0.95
N CYS A 82 6.59 14.21 -0.34
CA CYS A 82 5.41 13.62 -0.95
C CYS A 82 4.18 14.54 -0.95
N LEU A 83 4.21 15.64 -0.17
CA LEU A 83 3.10 16.60 -0.05
C LEU A 83 3.03 17.63 -1.19
N GLY A 84 3.97 17.58 -2.15
CA GLY A 84 4.12 18.51 -3.27
C GLY A 84 3.22 18.25 -4.49
#